data_AF-A0A6P1YC29-F1
#
_entry.id   AF-A0A6P1YC29-F1
#
_cell.length_a   1.000
_cell.length_b   1.000
_cell.length_c   1.000
_cell.angle_alpha   90.00
_cell.angle_beta   90.00
_cell.angle_gamma   90.00
#
_symmetry.space_group_name_H-M   'P 1'
#
loop_
_entity.id
_entity.type
_entity.pdbx_description
1 polymer ?
#
loop_
_entity_poly.entity_id
_entity_poly.type
_entity_poly.pdbx_seq_one_letter_code
_entity_poly.pdbx_strand_id
1 'polypeptide(L)'
;MNRDKIISQYEKAKKIRIYCISAMCSIPFAQYLILFNFINNLLNIFLSTITFLLILRIYNKNWRCPLCKEKLPDRDVSKIDYCPKCGIRLIK
;
A
#
# COMPACT_ATOMS: atom_id res chain seq x y z
N MET A 1 35.59 52.46 15.49
CA MET A 1 35.13 51.08 15.17
C MET A 1 35.02 50.96 13.65
N ASN A 2 35.69 49.99 13.02
CA ASN A 2 35.91 49.99 11.57
C ASN A 2 34.64 49.57 10.80
N ARG A 3 34.23 50.37 9.81
CA ARG A 3 32.96 50.21 9.05
C ARG A 3 32.84 48.84 8.40
N ASP A 4 33.95 48.32 7.88
CA ASP A 4 34.01 47.04 7.18
C ASP A 4 33.73 45.85 8.11
N LYS A 5 34.11 45.95 9.38
CA LYS A 5 33.80 44.91 10.38
C LYS A 5 32.30 44.82 10.66
N ILE A 6 31.59 45.95 10.64
CA ILE A 6 30.14 46.01 10.86
C ILE A 6 29.39 45.39 9.67
N ILE A 7 29.81 45.71 8.44
CA ILE A 7 29.22 45.16 7.21
C ILE A 7 29.44 43.64 7.16
N SER A 8 30.66 43.16 7.45
CA SER A 8 30.98 41.73 7.49
C SER A 8 30.14 40.95 8.51
N GLN A 9 29.91 41.52 9.70
CA GLN A 9 29.06 40.90 10.72
C GLN A 9 27.59 40.85 10.29
N TYR A 10 27.08 41.91 9.65
CA TYR A 10 25.72 41.95 9.13
C TYR A 10 25.48 40.90 8.04
N GLU A 11 26.43 40.72 7.11
CA GLU A 11 26.33 39.70 6.06
C GLU A 11 26.34 38.27 6.61
N LYS A 12 27.18 37.99 7.62
CA LYS A 12 27.19 36.70 8.31
C LYS A 12 25.84 36.43 9.00
N ALA A 13 25.30 37.42 9.72
CA ALA A 13 24.01 37.31 10.38
C ALA A 13 22.86 37.11 9.36
N LYS A 14 22.91 37.80 8.22
CA LYS A 14 21.92 37.65 7.14
C LYS A 14 21.94 36.24 6.54
N LYS A 15 23.13 35.68 6.26
CA LYS A 15 23.26 34.29 5.78
C LYS A 15 22.68 33.28 6.77
N ILE A 16 23.04 33.40 8.05
CA ILE A 16 22.54 32.51 9.11
C ILE A 16 21.01 32.61 9.19
N ARG A 17 20.44 33.81 9.14
CA ARG A 17 18.98 34.00 9.16
C ARG A 17 18.29 33.32 7.99
N ILE A 18 18.83 33.43 6.78
CA ILE A 18 18.29 32.77 5.59
C ILE A 18 18.37 31.24 5.74
N TYR A 19 19.51 30.71 6.21
CA TYR A 19 19.65 29.27 6.48
C TYR A 19 18.62 28.78 7.50
N CYS A 20 18.44 29.49 8.62
CA CYS A 20 17.45 29.13 9.62
C CYS A 20 16.03 29.12 9.06
N ILE A 21 15.65 30.14 8.27
CA ILE A 21 14.32 30.18 7.64
C ILE A 21 14.14 29.01 6.67
N SER A 22 15.13 28.73 5.83
CA SER A 22 15.07 27.60 4.89
C SER A 22 14.97 26.24 5.60
N ALA A 23 15.69 26.06 6.72
CA ALA A 23 15.68 24.84 7.50
C ALA A 23 14.34 24.66 8.23
N MET A 24 13.78 25.75 8.78
CA MET A 24 12.46 25.74 9.40
C MET A 24 11.34 25.36 8.44
N CYS A 25 11.49 25.63 7.14
CA CYS A 25 10.51 25.25 6.12
C CYS A 25 10.77 23.85 5.53
N SER A 26 12.02 23.45 5.34
CA SER A 26 12.35 22.17 4.68
C SER A 26 12.08 20.95 5.56
N ILE A 27 12.33 21.05 6.87
CA ILE A 27 12.11 19.95 7.82
C ILE A 27 10.63 19.53 7.90
N PRO A 28 9.65 20.43 8.16
CA PRO A 28 8.25 20.04 8.22
C PRO A 28 7.72 19.56 6.87
N PHE A 29 8.22 20.12 5.76
CA PHE A 29 7.84 19.65 4.42
C PHE A 29 8.32 18.22 4.14
N ALA A 30 9.55 17.88 4.52
CA ALA A 30 10.05 16.51 4.42
C ALA A 30 9.24 15.54 5.29
N GLN A 31 8.88 15.95 6.50
CA GLN A 31 8.02 15.15 7.39
C GLN A 31 6.63 14.92 6.78
N TYR A 32 6.03 15.95 6.17
CA TYR A 32 4.76 15.83 5.47
C TYR A 32 4.81 14.80 4.33
N LEU A 33 5.87 14.83 3.50
CA LEU A 33 6.04 13.88 2.41
C LEU A 33 6.17 12.43 2.90
N ILE A 34 6.88 12.21 4.01
CA ILE A 34 7.03 10.88 4.61
C ILE A 34 5.67 10.37 5.10
N LEU A 35 4.91 11.21 5.82
CA LEU A 35 3.57 10.88 6.30
C LEU A 35 2.61 10.58 5.13
N PHE A 36 2.64 11.39 4.09
CA PHE A 36 1.81 11.21 2.91
C PHE A 36 2.11 9.86 2.21
N ASN A 37 3.39 9.54 2.02
CA ASN A 37 3.79 8.26 1.45
C ASN A 37 3.39 7.07 2.34
N PHE A 38 3.50 7.20 3.66
CA PHE A 38 3.10 6.16 4.59
C PHE A 38 1.59 5.88 4.51
N ILE A 39 0.76 6.92 4.49
CA ILE A 39 -0.70 6.80 4.35
C ILE A 39 -1.09 6.15 3.02
N ASN A 40 -0.46 6.57 1.91
CA ASN A 40 -0.72 5.97 0.60
C ASN A 40 -0.31 4.50 0.54
N ASN A 41 0.82 4.15 1.17
CA ASN A 41 1.25 2.75 1.21
C ASN A 41 0.29 1.88 2.02
N LEU A 42 -0.18 2.38 3.18
CA LEU A 42 -1.22 1.71 3.97
C LEU A 42 -2.51 1.51 3.18
N LEU A 43 -2.97 2.54 2.47
CA LEU A 43 -4.16 2.46 1.60
C LEU A 43 -3.97 1.40 0.50
N ASN A 44 -2.81 1.35 -0.14
CA ASN A 44 -2.50 0.35 -1.16
C ASN A 44 -2.50 -1.07 -0.60
N ILE A 45 -1.89 -1.30 0.57
CA ILE A 45 -1.90 -2.60 1.25
C ILE A 45 -3.34 -3.01 1.59
N PHE A 46 -4.15 -2.08 2.09
CA PHE A 46 -5.54 -2.36 2.43
C PHE A 46 -6.39 -2.70 1.20
N LEU A 47 -6.26 -1.91 0.13
CA LEU A 47 -6.94 -2.16 -1.15
C LEU A 47 -6.56 -3.51 -1.74
N SER A 48 -5.26 -3.82 -1.80
CA SER A 48 -4.78 -5.10 -2.34
C SER A 48 -5.27 -6.29 -1.51
N THR A 49 -5.33 -6.16 -0.18
CA THR A 49 -5.90 -7.19 0.70
C THR A 49 -7.40 -7.40 0.42
N ILE A 50 -8.18 -6.32 0.29
CA ILE A 50 -9.61 -6.41 -0.07
C ILE A 50 -9.78 -7.08 -1.44
N THR A 51 -9.00 -6.67 -2.44
CA THR A 51 -9.07 -7.25 -3.78
C THR A 51 -8.76 -8.75 -3.74
N PHE A 52 -7.74 -9.17 -2.99
CA PHE A 52 -7.41 -10.58 -2.80
C PHE A 52 -8.56 -11.37 -2.17
N LEU A 53 -9.19 -10.83 -1.11
CA LEU A 53 -10.35 -11.44 -0.47
C LEU A 53 -11.57 -11.55 -1.41
N LEU A 54 -11.79 -10.54 -2.26
CA LEU A 54 -12.85 -10.58 -3.27
C LEU A 54 -12.59 -11.65 -4.33
N ILE A 55 -11.35 -11.77 -4.81
CA ILE A 55 -10.96 -12.82 -5.77
C ILE A 55 -11.20 -14.20 -5.17
N LEU A 56 -10.78 -14.43 -3.92
CA LEU A 56 -11.03 -15.69 -3.21
C LEU A 56 -12.54 -15.98 -3.08
N ARG A 57 -13.35 -14.97 -2.72
CA ARG A 57 -14.81 -15.15 -2.66
C ARG A 57 -15.43 -15.50 -4.00
N ILE A 58 -15.00 -14.86 -5.08
CA ILE A 58 -15.48 -15.16 -6.43
C ILE A 58 -15.07 -16.56 -6.84
N TYR A 59 -13.82 -16.94 -6.59
CA TYR A 59 -13.31 -18.27 -6.88
C TYR A 59 -14.11 -19.36 -6.15
N ASN A 60 -14.35 -19.22 -4.84
CA ASN A 60 -15.14 -20.17 -4.07
C ASN A 60 -16.63 -20.18 -4.47
N LYS A 61 -17.21 -19.03 -4.83
CA LYS A 61 -18.62 -18.95 -5.27
C LYS A 61 -18.82 -19.63 -6.63
N ASN A 62 -17.82 -19.57 -7.50
CA ASN A 62 -17.84 -20.14 -8.84
C ASN A 62 -17.27 -21.56 -8.90
N TRP A 63 -16.83 -22.13 -7.78
CA TRP A 63 -16.42 -23.53 -7.69
C TRP A 63 -17.63 -24.44 -7.86
N ARG A 64 -17.89 -24.81 -9.12
CA ARG A 64 -19.05 -25.60 -9.56
C ARG A 64 -18.59 -26.72 -10.45
N CYS A 65 -19.32 -27.83 -10.43
CA CYS A 65 -19.05 -28.95 -11.31
C CYS A 65 -19.30 -28.56 -12.77
N PRO A 66 -18.38 -28.82 -13.72
CA PRO A 66 -18.54 -28.44 -15.12
C PRO A 66 -19.74 -29.13 -15.80
N LEU A 67 -20.08 -30.36 -15.36
CA LEU A 67 -21.18 -31.14 -15.93
C LEU A 67 -22.54 -30.77 -15.31
N CYS A 68 -22.71 -31.00 -14.00
CA CYS A 68 -24.00 -30.81 -13.34
C CYS A 68 -24.23 -29.40 -12.77
N LYS A 69 -23.27 -28.47 -12.93
CA LYS A 69 -23.31 -27.06 -12.47
C LYS A 69 -23.55 -26.82 -10.98
N GLU A 70 -23.60 -27.90 -10.21
CA GLU A 70 -23.80 -27.86 -8.76
C GLU A 70 -22.58 -27.34 -8.04
N LYS A 71 -22.83 -26.67 -6.91
CA LYS A 71 -21.77 -26.07 -6.10
C LYS A 71 -20.92 -27.20 -5.50
N LEU A 72 -19.63 -27.16 -5.77
CA LEU A 72 -18.69 -28.13 -5.22
C LEU A 72 -18.28 -27.68 -3.81
N PRO A 73 -18.00 -28.62 -2.89
CA PRO A 73 -17.42 -28.30 -1.58
C PRO A 73 -16.08 -27.58 -1.74
N ASP A 74 -15.68 -26.81 -0.73
CA ASP A 74 -14.45 -26.02 -0.76
C ASP A 74 -13.25 -26.92 -1.11
N ARG A 75 -12.57 -26.55 -2.20
CA ARG A 75 -11.47 -27.31 -2.81
C ARG A 75 -10.30 -27.54 -1.84
N ASP A 76 -10.07 -26.58 -0.92
CA ASP A 76 -8.97 -26.65 0.05
C ASP A 76 -9.23 -27.62 1.20
N VAL A 77 -10.49 -27.93 1.50
CA VAL A 77 -10.85 -28.83 2.62
C VAL A 77 -10.98 -30.28 2.14
N SER A 78 -11.18 -30.47 0.84
CA SER A 78 -11.61 -31.74 0.30
C SER A 78 -10.83 -32.08 -0.97
N LYS A 79 -9.98 -33.12 -0.88
CA LYS A 79 -9.35 -33.78 -2.03
C LYS A 79 -10.44 -34.48 -2.86
N ILE A 80 -11.24 -33.69 -3.56
CA ILE A 80 -12.36 -34.20 -4.34
C ILE A 80 -11.87 -34.50 -5.74
N ASP A 81 -11.55 -35.76 -5.99
CA ASP A 81 -11.25 -36.24 -7.33
C ASP A 81 -12.52 -36.39 -8.19
N TYR A 82 -13.70 -36.55 -7.56
CA TYR A 82 -14.97 -36.82 -8.22
C TYR A 82 -16.12 -35.95 -7.70
N CYS A 83 -16.98 -35.44 -8.58
CA CYS A 83 -18.15 -34.69 -8.17
C CYS A 83 -19.10 -35.55 -7.32
N PRO A 84 -19.51 -35.11 -6.11
CA PRO A 84 -20.37 -35.90 -5.23
C PRO A 84 -21.79 -36.12 -5.77
N LYS A 85 -22.25 -35.27 -6.70
CA LYS A 85 -23.59 -35.39 -7.30
C LYS A 85 -23.61 -36.22 -8.60
N CYS A 86 -22.71 -35.95 -9.53
CA CYS A 86 -22.72 -36.60 -10.85
C CYS A 86 -21.60 -37.63 -11.05
N GLY A 87 -20.70 -37.80 -10.09
CA GLY A 87 -19.62 -38.78 -10.15
C GLY A 87 -18.51 -38.45 -11.16
N ILE A 88 -18.59 -37.34 -11.89
CA ILE A 88 -17.57 -37.00 -12.90
C ILE A 88 -16.25 -36.65 -12.23
N ARG A 89 -15.15 -37.11 -12.81
CA ARG A 89 -13.80 -36.79 -12.34
C ARG A 89 -13.50 -35.31 -12.60
N LEU A 90 -13.13 -34.56 -11.56
CA LEU A 90 -12.90 -33.11 -11.60
C LEU A 90 -11.45 -32.73 -11.87
N ILE A 91 -10.53 -33.65 -11.60
CA ILE A 91 -9.07 -33.48 -11.76
C ILE A 91 -8.59 -34.64 -12.63
N LYS A 92 -7.99 -34.33 -13.78
CA LYS A 92 -7.40 -35.32 -14.68
C LYS A 92 -6.08 -35.83 -14.14
#